data_AF-A0A2V5PF88-F1
#
_entry.id   AF-A0A2V5PF88-F1
#
_cell.length_a   1.000
_cell.length_b   1.000
_cell.length_c   1.000
_cell.angle_alpha   90.00
_cell.angle_beta   90.00
_cell.angle_gamma   90.00
#
_symmetry.space_group_name_H-M   'P 1'
#
loop_
_entity.id
_entity.type
_entity.pdbx_description
1 polymer ?
#
loop_
_entity_poly.entity_id
_entity_poly.type
_entity_poly.pdbx_seq_one_letter_code
_entity_poly.pdbx_strand_id
1 'polypeptide(L)'
;GISSGAPNENQTLTVTASNSNPALVTNLNVSYTSPSAIGTVAFALAPDASGSATITVTVNDGGASNNLISRSFTVTVNPVNDPPTLDQLRNLTLDEDALPQSVNLTGITSGAPNESQALTVTASNSNPALVTNLNVSYTSPSGTGTVAFALAPNASGSATITVMVSDGGASNNIVSRSFTVTVNPVNDPPTISDIPNQTNHQNTVIGPVAFTVADVETPPGSLTLSANSTDTLLVPTNNIVLAGSGGNRTVTVTPAANQSGTALITVTVQDADGGSASSSFLVVVWPPLEIRSIARQTNDTIVIRFAGIPGRAYEVEASPDFSAWTNLGIATEGGPGQFEFEDTGGVGLAARFYRLLAP
;
A
#
# COMPACT_ATOMS: atom_id res chain seq x y z
N GLY A 1 19.97 -73.38 28.97
CA GLY A 1 20.24 -73.82 27.59
C GLY A 1 19.03 -74.55 27.06
N ILE A 2 19.03 -74.84 25.76
CA ILE A 2 18.06 -75.76 25.13
C ILE A 2 18.51 -77.19 25.44
N SER A 3 17.60 -78.09 25.83
CA SER A 3 17.93 -79.48 26.15
C SER A 3 16.71 -80.38 25.96
N SER A 4 16.95 -81.67 25.72
CA SER A 4 15.93 -82.72 25.54
C SER A 4 15.27 -83.16 26.84
N GLY A 5 15.63 -82.57 27.98
CA GLY A 5 15.07 -82.89 29.28
C GLY A 5 16.11 -83.55 30.19
N ALA A 6 15.77 -84.72 30.72
CA ALA A 6 16.65 -85.47 31.62
C ALA A 6 17.92 -85.99 30.90
N PRO A 7 19.03 -86.24 31.60
CA PRO A 7 20.29 -86.68 30.98
C PRO A 7 20.23 -87.99 30.18
N ASN A 8 19.18 -88.81 30.39
CA ASN A 8 18.90 -90.05 29.69
C ASN A 8 17.97 -89.89 28.48
N GLU A 9 17.54 -88.67 28.17
CA GLU A 9 16.66 -88.32 27.05
C GLU A 9 17.51 -87.75 25.90
N ASN A 10 17.54 -88.44 24.75
CA ASN A 10 18.31 -88.03 23.58
C ASN A 10 17.42 -87.91 22.34
N GLN A 11 16.56 -86.90 22.35
CA GLN A 11 15.63 -86.59 21.26
C GLN A 11 16.19 -85.50 20.35
N THR A 12 15.81 -85.56 19.07
CA THR A 12 16.08 -84.49 18.12
C THR A 12 15.11 -83.34 18.35
N LEU A 13 15.63 -82.18 18.75
CA LEU A 13 14.82 -81.01 19.03
C LEU A 13 14.55 -80.19 17.77
N THR A 14 13.33 -79.68 17.64
CA THR A 14 12.96 -78.66 16.64
C THR A 14 12.63 -77.37 17.35
N VAL A 15 13.15 -76.24 16.88
CA VAL A 15 12.88 -74.92 17.47
C VAL A 15 12.20 -74.04 16.42
N THR A 16 11.05 -73.49 16.75
CA THR A 16 10.29 -72.56 15.92
C THR A 16 10.06 -71.25 16.66
N ALA A 17 9.79 -70.17 15.93
CA ALA A 17 9.38 -68.91 16.52
C ALA A 17 8.17 -68.33 15.78
N SER A 18 7.29 -67.66 16.51
CA SER A 18 6.17 -66.89 15.97
C SER A 18 6.24 -65.44 16.44
N ASN A 19 5.65 -64.54 15.64
CA ASN A 19 5.59 -63.11 15.89
C ASN A 19 4.14 -62.63 15.89
N SER A 20 3.73 -61.89 16.92
CA SER A 20 2.38 -61.33 17.02
C SER A 20 2.14 -60.09 16.15
N ASN A 21 3.19 -59.43 15.65
CA ASN A 21 3.09 -58.23 14.82
C ASN A 21 4.06 -58.25 13.62
N PRO A 22 3.65 -58.91 12.50
CA PRO A 22 4.46 -58.99 11.28
C PRO A 22 4.72 -57.66 10.57
N ALA A 23 3.92 -56.62 10.87
CA ALA A 23 4.14 -55.28 10.33
C ALA A 23 5.29 -54.54 11.02
N LEU A 24 5.61 -54.88 12.28
CA LEU A 24 6.74 -54.32 13.02
C LEU A 24 8.00 -55.18 12.88
N VAL A 25 7.87 -56.49 13.10
CA VAL A 25 9.00 -57.42 13.06
C VAL A 25 8.91 -58.28 11.80
N THR A 26 9.89 -58.13 10.92
CA THR A 26 9.99 -58.83 9.63
C THR A 26 11.16 -59.83 9.64
N ASN A 27 11.22 -60.72 8.65
CA ASN A 27 12.31 -61.68 8.49
C ASN A 27 12.65 -62.51 9.75
N LEU A 28 11.63 -62.88 10.54
CA LEU A 28 11.83 -63.71 11.74
C LEU A 28 12.36 -65.09 11.33
N ASN A 29 13.56 -65.43 11.79
CA ASN A 29 14.21 -66.69 11.52
C ASN A 29 14.84 -67.28 12.79
N VAL A 30 14.78 -68.60 12.91
CA VAL A 30 15.43 -69.36 13.98
C VAL A 30 16.57 -70.18 13.38
N SER A 31 17.77 -70.03 13.91
CA SER A 31 18.91 -70.89 13.58
C SER A 31 19.25 -71.77 14.79
N TYR A 32 18.98 -73.06 14.64
CA TYR A 32 19.21 -74.08 15.66
C TYR A 32 19.53 -75.42 15.00
N THR A 33 20.44 -76.18 15.61
CA THR A 33 20.75 -77.56 15.21
C THR A 33 20.85 -78.42 16.46
N SER A 34 20.02 -79.46 16.54
CA SER A 34 20.05 -80.41 17.66
C SER A 34 21.39 -81.15 17.70
N PRO A 35 21.96 -81.46 18.89
CA PRO A 35 21.47 -81.21 20.25
C PRO A 35 22.12 -79.97 20.91
N SER A 36 22.38 -78.91 20.14
CA SER A 36 23.04 -77.71 20.67
C SER A 36 22.31 -77.13 21.89
N ALA A 37 23.05 -76.70 22.90
CA ALA A 37 22.45 -75.99 24.04
C ALA A 37 22.08 -74.53 23.73
N ILE A 38 22.45 -74.05 22.53
CA ILE A 38 22.37 -72.66 22.09
C ILE A 38 21.72 -72.60 20.69
N GLY A 39 20.79 -71.68 20.51
CA GLY A 39 20.24 -71.29 19.21
C GLY A 39 20.17 -69.77 19.12
N THR A 40 19.92 -69.25 17.92
CA THR A 40 19.76 -67.81 17.69
C THR A 40 18.43 -67.51 17.04
N VAL A 41 17.83 -66.39 17.42
CA VAL A 41 16.66 -65.80 16.75
C VAL A 41 17.13 -64.52 16.11
N ALA A 42 16.92 -64.40 14.80
CA ALA A 42 17.21 -63.19 14.04
C ALA A 42 15.91 -62.62 13.48
N PHE A 43 15.80 -61.30 13.47
CA PHE A 43 14.68 -60.59 12.88
C PHE A 43 15.12 -59.18 12.45
N ALA A 44 14.33 -58.55 11.59
CA ALA A 44 14.49 -57.15 11.20
C ALA A 44 13.26 -56.35 11.67
N LEU A 45 13.39 -55.02 11.73
CA LEU A 45 12.27 -54.11 11.94
C LEU A 45 11.85 -53.53 10.60
N ALA A 46 10.54 -53.36 10.40
CA ALA A 46 10.05 -52.62 9.23
C ALA A 46 10.43 -51.13 9.35
N PRO A 47 10.83 -50.45 8.25
CA PRO A 47 11.02 -49.00 8.24
C PRO A 47 9.78 -48.26 8.75
N ASP A 48 10.00 -47.19 9.53
CA ASP A 48 8.98 -46.30 10.08
C ASP A 48 7.88 -47.01 10.92
N ALA A 49 8.10 -48.25 11.31
CA ALA A 49 7.18 -48.98 12.17
C ALA A 49 7.51 -48.74 13.65
N SER A 50 6.48 -48.46 14.44
CA SER A 50 6.55 -48.39 15.89
C SER A 50 5.49 -49.28 16.53
N GLY A 51 5.62 -49.55 17.83
CA GLY A 51 4.70 -50.38 18.59
C GLY A 51 5.40 -51.54 19.29
N SER A 52 4.65 -52.62 19.55
CA SER A 52 5.16 -53.79 20.26
C SER A 52 4.86 -55.07 19.49
N ALA A 53 5.80 -56.02 19.56
CA ALA A 53 5.70 -57.36 18.99
C ALA A 53 6.13 -58.38 20.06
N THR A 54 5.31 -59.40 20.29
CA THR A 54 5.67 -60.53 21.15
C THR A 54 6.22 -61.65 20.29
N ILE A 55 7.48 -62.01 20.51
CA ILE A 55 8.13 -63.16 19.87
C ILE A 55 8.00 -64.34 20.81
N THR A 56 7.41 -65.44 20.33
CA THR A 56 7.27 -66.69 21.08
C THR A 56 8.13 -67.76 20.43
N VAL A 57 9.11 -68.28 21.17
CA VAL A 57 9.98 -69.38 20.74
C VAL A 57 9.46 -70.67 21.35
N THR A 58 9.24 -71.68 20.53
CA THR A 58 8.73 -73.00 20.92
C THR A 58 9.78 -74.06 20.60
N VAL A 59 10.17 -74.83 21.60
CA VAL A 59 11.02 -76.01 21.45
C VAL A 59 10.11 -77.24 21.48
N ASN A 60 10.29 -78.13 20.51
CA ASN A 60 9.62 -79.40 20.39
C ASN A 60 10.64 -80.55 20.49
N ASP A 61 10.46 -81.46 21.43
CA ASP A 61 11.32 -82.65 21.59
C ASP A 61 10.89 -83.87 20.76
N GLY A 62 9.81 -83.77 19.98
CA GLY A 62 9.33 -84.85 19.11
C GLY A 62 8.58 -85.97 19.84
N GLY A 63 8.36 -85.86 21.16
CA GLY A 63 7.55 -86.80 21.94
C GLY A 63 6.06 -86.79 21.57
N ALA A 64 5.34 -87.83 21.97
CA ALA A 64 3.90 -87.98 21.69
C ALA A 64 2.99 -87.11 22.59
N SER A 65 3.50 -86.64 23.72
CA SER A 65 2.80 -85.78 24.67
C SER A 65 3.79 -84.93 25.47
N ASN A 66 3.34 -83.77 25.96
CA ASN A 66 4.15 -82.82 26.75
C ASN A 66 5.49 -82.43 26.09
N ASN A 67 5.52 -82.45 24.76
CA ASN A 67 6.71 -82.31 23.92
C ASN A 67 7.07 -80.85 23.61
N LEU A 68 6.23 -79.90 24.02
CA LEU A 68 6.38 -78.48 23.69
C LEU A 68 6.65 -77.65 24.94
N ILE A 69 7.66 -76.78 24.86
CA ILE A 69 7.86 -75.69 25.80
C ILE A 69 8.05 -74.38 25.04
N SER A 70 7.37 -73.33 25.48
CA SER A 70 7.44 -72.01 24.86
C SER A 70 7.92 -70.95 25.84
N ARG A 71 8.69 -69.99 25.33
CA ARG A 71 9.05 -68.76 26.04
C ARG A 71 8.85 -67.57 25.12
N SER A 72 8.46 -66.43 25.69
CA SER A 72 8.26 -65.21 24.94
C SER A 72 9.09 -64.05 25.47
N PHE A 73 9.35 -63.10 24.58
CA PHE A 73 9.91 -61.79 24.90
C PHE A 73 9.23 -60.73 24.02
N THR A 74 9.21 -59.49 24.49
CA THR A 74 8.62 -58.36 23.76
C THR A 74 9.69 -57.52 23.09
N VAL A 75 9.47 -57.19 21.82
CA VAL A 75 10.22 -56.17 21.08
C VAL A 75 9.34 -54.93 21.05
N THR A 76 9.82 -53.83 21.63
CA THR A 76 9.13 -52.54 21.60
C THR A 76 9.97 -51.53 20.82
N VAL A 77 9.33 -50.86 19.87
CA VAL A 77 9.91 -49.76 19.10
C VAL A 77 9.10 -48.51 19.40
N ASN A 78 9.74 -47.49 19.96
CA ASN A 78 9.08 -46.25 20.30
C ASN A 78 8.86 -45.41 19.03
N PRO A 79 7.70 -44.75 18.87
CA PRO A 79 7.50 -43.79 17.80
C PRO A 79 8.45 -42.60 17.97
N VAL A 80 8.95 -42.09 16.85
CA VAL A 80 9.77 -40.87 16.77
C VAL A 80 9.09 -39.96 15.76
N ASN A 81 8.94 -38.67 16.09
CA ASN A 81 8.28 -37.70 15.22
C ASN A 81 9.14 -37.35 14.00
N ASP A 82 8.55 -37.48 12.81
CA ASP A 82 9.13 -37.01 11.56
C ASP A 82 8.74 -35.54 11.28
N PRO A 83 9.62 -34.75 10.64
CA PRO A 83 9.35 -33.33 10.45
C PRO A 83 8.25 -33.05 9.44
N PRO A 84 7.40 -32.03 9.69
CA PRO A 84 6.43 -31.61 8.71
C PRO A 84 7.12 -31.11 7.44
N THR A 85 6.37 -31.10 6.34
CA THR A 85 6.89 -30.66 5.03
C THR A 85 6.20 -29.39 4.54
N LEU A 86 6.90 -28.65 3.67
CA LEU A 86 6.40 -27.48 2.95
C LEU A 86 7.27 -27.29 1.69
N ASP A 87 6.61 -27.18 0.53
CA ASP A 87 7.30 -26.95 -0.74
C ASP A 87 8.01 -25.59 -0.78
N GLN A 88 8.98 -25.46 -1.68
CA GLN A 88 9.69 -24.22 -1.87
C GLN A 88 8.77 -23.11 -2.41
N LEU A 89 8.86 -21.94 -1.79
CA LEU A 89 8.13 -20.74 -2.18
C LEU A 89 8.96 -19.92 -3.18
N ARG A 90 8.29 -19.23 -4.11
CA ARG A 90 8.94 -18.38 -5.12
C ARG A 90 8.87 -16.92 -4.71
N ASN A 91 9.94 -16.20 -5.03
CA ASN A 91 9.99 -14.75 -4.86
C ASN A 91 8.98 -14.07 -5.79
N LEU A 92 8.52 -12.89 -5.37
CA LEU A 92 7.60 -12.04 -6.12
C LEU A 92 8.28 -10.70 -6.40
N THR A 93 8.09 -10.20 -7.62
CA THR A 93 8.42 -8.83 -7.99
C THR A 93 7.14 -8.17 -8.44
N LEU A 94 6.79 -7.05 -7.82
CA LEU A 94 5.59 -6.28 -8.04
C LEU A 94 5.98 -4.82 -8.22
N ASP A 95 5.10 -4.03 -8.81
CA ASP A 95 5.20 -2.57 -8.73
C ASP A 95 4.41 -2.10 -7.51
N GLU A 96 4.71 -0.90 -7.01
CA GLU A 96 3.92 -0.32 -5.92
C GLU A 96 2.45 -0.14 -6.34
N ASP A 97 1.57 -0.05 -5.34
CA ASP A 97 0.11 -0.01 -5.51
C ASP A 97 -0.51 -1.22 -6.24
N ALA A 98 0.25 -2.30 -6.41
CA ALA A 98 -0.30 -3.56 -6.90
C ALA A 98 -1.44 -4.05 -6.00
N LEU A 99 -2.45 -4.64 -6.64
CA LEU A 99 -3.59 -5.25 -5.95
C LEU A 99 -3.12 -6.32 -4.94
N PRO A 100 -3.93 -6.64 -3.91
CA PRO A 100 -3.62 -7.68 -2.94
C PRO A 100 -3.23 -9.01 -3.58
N GLN A 101 -2.21 -9.66 -3.01
CA GLN A 101 -1.58 -10.87 -3.52
C GLN A 101 -2.03 -12.09 -2.73
N SER A 102 -2.08 -13.24 -3.41
CA SER A 102 -2.35 -14.54 -2.81
C SER A 102 -1.33 -15.57 -3.31
N VAL A 103 -0.56 -16.13 -2.38
CA VAL A 103 0.47 -17.14 -2.64
C VAL A 103 -0.06 -18.50 -2.19
N ASN A 104 -0.08 -19.46 -3.11
CA ASN A 104 -0.48 -20.83 -2.80
C ASN A 104 0.66 -21.56 -2.08
N LEU A 105 0.31 -22.29 -1.02
CA LEU A 105 1.17 -23.21 -0.32
C LEU A 105 0.82 -24.65 -0.76
N THR A 106 1.85 -25.45 -1.03
CA THR A 106 1.72 -26.86 -1.42
C THR A 106 2.71 -27.73 -0.65
N GLY A 107 2.51 -29.05 -0.70
CA GLY A 107 3.41 -30.02 -0.06
C GLY A 107 3.40 -29.90 1.46
N ILE A 108 2.24 -29.57 2.04
CA ILE A 108 2.07 -29.53 3.50
C ILE A 108 1.75 -30.94 4.00
N THR A 109 2.62 -31.55 4.80
CA THR A 109 2.35 -32.83 5.48
C THR A 109 2.82 -32.78 6.92
N SER A 110 2.34 -33.71 7.75
CA SER A 110 2.78 -33.88 9.13
C SER A 110 4.08 -34.68 9.27
N GLY A 111 4.75 -35.00 8.16
CA GLY A 111 5.92 -35.85 8.14
C GLY A 111 5.69 -37.14 7.35
N ALA A 112 6.09 -38.27 7.92
CA ALA A 112 6.01 -39.57 7.28
C ALA A 112 4.54 -40.06 7.15
N PRO A 113 4.22 -40.94 6.19
CA PRO A 113 2.83 -41.34 5.91
C PRO A 113 2.12 -42.11 7.04
N ASN A 114 2.89 -42.66 7.97
CA ASN A 114 2.44 -43.33 9.19
C ASN A 114 2.10 -42.35 10.33
N GLU A 115 2.29 -41.05 10.11
CA GLU A 115 2.00 -39.99 11.08
C GLU A 115 0.79 -39.15 10.67
N SER A 116 0.03 -38.65 11.65
CA SER A 116 -1.19 -37.86 11.43
C SER A 116 -1.41 -36.90 12.59
N GLN A 117 -0.54 -35.90 12.67
CA GLN A 117 -0.59 -34.82 13.63
C GLN A 117 -1.43 -33.66 13.10
N ALA A 118 -2.02 -32.89 14.01
CA ALA A 118 -2.72 -31.66 13.63
C ALA A 118 -1.71 -30.57 13.28
N LEU A 119 -1.85 -29.98 12.10
CA LEU A 119 -0.92 -28.98 11.58
C LEU A 119 -1.39 -27.55 11.87
N THR A 120 -0.45 -26.69 12.22
CA THR A 120 -0.62 -25.24 12.33
C THR A 120 0.31 -24.55 11.34
N VAL A 121 -0.23 -23.64 10.53
CA VAL A 121 0.55 -22.85 9.57
C VAL A 121 0.48 -21.38 9.97
N THR A 122 1.64 -20.74 10.08
CA THR A 122 1.77 -19.32 10.42
C THR A 122 2.70 -18.62 9.43
N ALA A 123 2.59 -17.30 9.32
CA ALA A 123 3.50 -16.49 8.52
C ALA A 123 3.94 -15.26 9.30
N SER A 124 5.18 -14.84 9.08
CA SER A 124 5.74 -13.59 9.57
C SER A 124 6.30 -12.76 8.43
N ASN A 125 6.35 -11.44 8.62
CA ASN A 125 6.83 -10.47 7.64
C ASN A 125 7.94 -9.62 8.27
N SER A 126 9.07 -9.48 7.56
CA SER A 126 10.21 -8.68 8.01
C SER A 126 10.03 -7.16 7.84
N ASN A 127 9.07 -6.72 7.02
CA ASN A 127 8.83 -5.30 6.77
C ASN A 127 7.31 -4.97 6.75
N PRO A 128 6.71 -4.73 7.92
CA PRO A 128 5.28 -4.40 8.04
C PRO A 128 4.88 -3.06 7.43
N ALA A 129 5.84 -2.16 7.15
CA ALA A 129 5.57 -0.90 6.46
C ALA A 129 5.40 -1.08 4.95
N LEU A 130 5.96 -2.15 4.37
CA LEU A 130 5.81 -2.49 2.95
C LEU A 130 4.68 -3.49 2.71
N VAL A 131 4.66 -4.58 3.47
CA VAL A 131 3.67 -5.66 3.33
C VAL A 131 2.68 -5.59 4.49
N THR A 132 1.41 -5.39 4.16
CA THR A 132 0.29 -5.22 5.10
C THR A 132 -0.72 -6.36 4.96
N ASN A 133 -1.65 -6.49 5.91
CA ASN A 133 -2.74 -7.47 5.87
C ASN A 133 -2.29 -8.93 5.64
N LEU A 134 -1.12 -9.31 6.17
CA LEU A 134 -0.62 -10.67 6.07
C LEU A 134 -1.56 -11.64 6.80
N ASN A 135 -2.10 -12.60 6.06
CA ASN A 135 -3.03 -13.60 6.59
C ASN A 135 -2.74 -14.98 5.99
N VAL A 136 -2.85 -16.01 6.82
CA VAL A 136 -2.74 -17.41 6.40
C VAL A 136 -4.12 -18.05 6.40
N SER A 137 -4.49 -18.69 5.29
CA SER A 137 -5.68 -19.54 5.22
C SER A 137 -5.25 -20.99 5.11
N TYR A 138 -5.46 -21.76 6.17
CA TYR A 138 -5.10 -23.16 6.24
C TYR A 138 -6.02 -23.91 7.20
N THR A 139 -6.39 -25.14 6.83
CA THR A 139 -7.14 -26.07 7.68
C THR A 139 -6.46 -27.42 7.67
N SER A 140 -6.01 -27.89 8.83
CA SER A 140 -5.43 -29.23 8.97
C SER A 140 -6.45 -30.31 8.63
N PRO A 141 -6.06 -31.43 7.98
CA PRO A 141 -4.72 -31.81 7.53
C PRO A 141 -4.51 -31.55 6.03
N SER A 142 -5.05 -30.45 5.49
CA SER A 142 -4.95 -30.15 4.05
C SER A 142 -3.49 -30.14 3.58
N GLY A 143 -3.25 -30.68 2.38
CA GLY A 143 -1.94 -30.62 1.72
C GLY A 143 -1.62 -29.25 1.09
N THR A 144 -2.60 -28.34 1.12
CA THR A 144 -2.53 -27.00 0.53
C THR A 144 -3.10 -25.93 1.46
N GLY A 145 -2.61 -24.70 1.32
CA GLY A 145 -3.12 -23.51 2.00
C GLY A 145 -2.79 -22.25 1.19
N THR A 146 -3.06 -21.07 1.74
CA THR A 146 -2.67 -19.81 1.10
C THR A 146 -2.11 -18.81 2.10
N VAL A 147 -1.23 -17.93 1.60
CA VAL A 147 -0.78 -16.71 2.28
C VAL A 147 -1.26 -15.53 1.45
N ALA A 148 -2.12 -14.70 2.03
CA ALA A 148 -2.60 -13.48 1.41
C ALA A 148 -1.94 -12.26 2.08
N PHE A 149 -1.64 -11.22 1.29
CA PHE A 149 -1.12 -9.96 1.80
C PHE A 149 -1.45 -8.81 0.83
N ALA A 150 -1.30 -7.58 1.28
CA ALA A 150 -1.37 -6.38 0.45
C ALA A 150 -0.06 -5.59 0.57
N LEU A 151 0.15 -4.64 -0.33
CA LEU A 151 1.23 -3.66 -0.22
C LEU A 151 0.69 -2.38 0.45
N ALA A 152 1.53 -1.68 1.18
CA ALA A 152 1.20 -0.32 1.60
C ALA A 152 1.21 0.61 0.38
N PRO A 153 0.30 1.60 0.30
CA PRO A 153 0.29 2.56 -0.80
C PRO A 153 1.63 3.30 -0.91
N ASN A 154 2.10 3.50 -2.13
CA ASN A 154 3.29 4.28 -2.47
C ASN A 154 4.56 3.83 -1.73
N ALA A 155 4.62 2.53 -1.38
CA ALA A 155 5.74 1.93 -0.67
C ALA A 155 6.51 1.01 -1.61
N SER A 156 7.81 1.26 -1.73
CA SER A 156 8.74 0.44 -2.49
C SER A 156 9.82 -0.18 -1.60
N GLY A 157 10.52 -1.20 -2.11
CA GLY A 157 11.60 -1.87 -1.40
C GLY A 157 11.44 -3.39 -1.35
N SER A 158 11.85 -4.02 -0.25
CA SER A 158 11.84 -5.48 -0.12
C SER A 158 11.33 -5.92 1.25
N ALA A 159 10.61 -7.04 1.26
CA ALA A 159 10.16 -7.74 2.46
C ALA A 159 10.40 -9.24 2.31
N THR A 160 10.77 -9.92 3.39
CA THR A 160 10.85 -11.38 3.44
C THR A 160 9.68 -11.91 4.24
N ILE A 161 8.88 -12.76 3.61
CA ILE A 161 7.79 -13.49 4.26
C ILE A 161 8.31 -14.88 4.61
N THR A 162 8.19 -15.26 5.88
CA THR A 162 8.57 -16.60 6.37
C THR A 162 7.32 -17.35 6.78
N VAL A 163 7.08 -18.48 6.13
CA VAL A 163 5.97 -19.40 6.44
C VAL A 163 6.52 -20.55 7.27
N MET A 164 5.84 -20.84 8.38
CA MET A 164 6.19 -21.91 9.32
C MET A 164 5.03 -22.89 9.43
N VAL A 165 5.31 -24.18 9.24
CA VAL A 165 4.39 -25.28 9.51
C VAL A 165 4.87 -25.98 10.78
N SER A 166 3.95 -26.18 11.73
CA SER A 166 4.18 -26.94 12.95
C SER A 166 3.19 -28.10 13.07
N ASP A 167 3.66 -29.29 13.42
CA ASP A 167 2.84 -30.47 13.68
C ASP A 167 2.49 -30.64 15.18
N GLY A 168 2.99 -29.75 16.04
CA GLY A 168 2.77 -29.79 17.50
C GLY A 168 3.54 -30.88 18.24
N GLY A 169 4.42 -31.63 17.57
CA GLY A 169 5.32 -32.62 18.18
C GLY A 169 6.32 -31.99 19.17
N ALA A 170 6.98 -32.82 19.97
CA ALA A 170 7.97 -32.36 20.97
C ALA A 170 9.36 -32.07 20.36
N SER A 171 9.66 -32.65 19.21
CA SER A 171 10.94 -32.55 18.49
C SER A 171 10.68 -32.75 17.01
N ASN A 172 11.54 -32.22 16.14
CA ASN A 172 11.34 -32.27 14.68
C ASN A 172 9.94 -31.79 14.30
N ASN A 173 9.41 -30.77 14.94
CA ASN A 173 8.00 -30.42 14.83
C ASN A 173 7.74 -29.23 13.91
N ILE A 174 8.79 -28.64 13.33
CA ILE A 174 8.71 -27.37 12.60
C ILE A 174 9.50 -27.44 11.30
N VAL A 175 8.90 -26.96 10.21
CA VAL A 175 9.59 -26.57 8.98
C VAL A 175 9.29 -25.11 8.65
N SER A 176 10.29 -24.39 8.13
CA SER A 176 10.10 -23.01 7.67
C SER A 176 10.64 -22.81 6.26
N ARG A 177 9.93 -22.00 5.47
CA ARG A 177 10.33 -21.55 4.13
C ARG A 177 10.07 -20.07 4.01
N SER A 178 10.98 -19.37 3.32
CA SER A 178 10.85 -17.94 3.08
C SER A 178 10.83 -17.64 1.59
N PHE A 179 10.16 -16.55 1.23
CA PHE A 179 10.28 -15.92 -0.07
C PHE A 179 10.37 -14.41 0.09
N THR A 180 10.99 -13.76 -0.88
CA THR A 180 11.13 -12.30 -0.93
C THR A 180 10.03 -11.70 -1.80
N VAL A 181 9.43 -10.62 -1.31
CA VAL A 181 8.57 -9.71 -2.08
C VAL A 181 9.38 -8.45 -2.34
N THR A 182 9.70 -8.20 -3.60
CA THR A 182 10.35 -6.98 -4.08
C THR A 182 9.30 -6.08 -4.72
N VAL A 183 9.26 -4.82 -4.33
CA VAL A 183 8.33 -3.81 -4.85
C VAL A 183 9.12 -2.70 -5.52
N ASN A 184 8.90 -2.51 -6.82
CA ASN A 184 9.55 -1.47 -7.61
C ASN A 184 8.81 -0.13 -7.40
N PRO A 185 9.54 0.98 -7.24
CA PRO A 185 8.92 2.30 -7.28
C PRO A 185 8.42 2.65 -8.69
N VAL A 186 7.33 3.40 -8.75
CA VAL A 186 6.66 3.95 -9.93
C VAL A 186 6.37 5.42 -9.62
N ASN A 187 6.83 6.32 -10.47
CA ASN A 187 6.68 7.76 -10.22
C ASN A 187 5.21 8.21 -10.18
N ASP A 188 4.78 8.81 -9.07
CA ASP A 188 3.51 9.52 -8.97
C ASP A 188 3.68 10.97 -9.49
N PRO A 189 2.83 11.46 -10.41
CA PRO A 189 2.89 12.86 -10.82
C PRO A 189 2.59 13.82 -9.66
N PRO A 190 3.15 15.04 -9.68
CA PRO A 190 2.87 16.03 -8.66
C PRO A 190 1.41 16.47 -8.73
N THR A 191 0.97 17.12 -7.65
CA THR A 191 -0.34 17.73 -7.52
C THR A 191 -0.19 19.25 -7.40
N ILE A 192 -1.18 19.97 -7.91
CA ILE A 192 -1.29 21.44 -7.79
C ILE A 192 -2.74 21.80 -7.48
N SER A 193 -2.96 22.66 -6.49
CA SER A 193 -4.30 23.14 -6.17
C SER A 193 -4.81 24.11 -7.24
N ASP A 194 -6.12 24.31 -7.28
CA ASP A 194 -6.72 25.35 -8.10
C ASP A 194 -6.18 26.74 -7.76
N ILE A 195 -6.00 27.56 -8.79
CA ILE A 195 -5.65 28.97 -8.67
C ILE A 195 -6.87 29.79 -9.09
N PRO A 196 -7.40 30.70 -8.25
CA PRO A 196 -8.59 31.47 -8.59
C PRO A 196 -8.30 32.52 -9.67
N ASN A 197 -9.27 32.73 -10.56
CA ASN A 197 -9.24 33.79 -11.55
C ASN A 197 -9.05 35.16 -10.90
N GLN A 198 -8.34 36.06 -11.59
CA GLN A 198 -7.98 37.37 -11.10
C GLN A 198 -8.46 38.47 -12.04
N THR A 199 -8.95 39.57 -11.46
CA THR A 199 -9.40 40.74 -12.22
C THR A 199 -8.91 42.02 -11.56
N ASN A 200 -8.19 42.85 -12.32
CA ASN A 200 -7.73 44.16 -11.84
C ASN A 200 -7.62 45.18 -12.98
N HIS A 201 -7.36 46.44 -12.66
CA HIS A 201 -7.11 47.47 -13.67
C HIS A 201 -5.70 47.34 -14.26
N GLN A 202 -5.49 47.84 -15.46
CA GLN A 202 -4.16 47.94 -16.05
C GLN A 202 -3.19 48.71 -15.14
N ASN A 203 -1.89 48.45 -15.30
CA ASN A 203 -0.83 49.06 -14.47
C ASN A 203 -0.92 48.72 -12.98
N THR A 204 -1.68 47.68 -12.60
CA THR A 204 -1.71 47.15 -11.23
C THR A 204 -1.10 45.76 -11.19
N VAL A 205 -0.38 45.46 -10.13
CA VAL A 205 0.11 44.11 -9.86
C VAL A 205 -1.04 43.25 -9.33
N ILE A 206 -1.13 42.02 -9.81
CA ILE A 206 -2.11 41.02 -9.37
C ILE A 206 -1.41 40.01 -8.46
N GLY A 207 -2.03 39.73 -7.31
CA GLY A 207 -1.50 38.80 -6.31
C GLY A 207 -0.62 39.48 -5.25
N PRO A 208 0.13 38.70 -4.45
CA PRO A 208 0.37 37.25 -4.60
C PRO A 208 -0.90 36.41 -4.38
N VAL A 209 -1.16 35.47 -5.30
CA VAL A 209 -2.24 34.48 -5.18
C VAL A 209 -1.64 33.18 -4.69
N ALA A 210 -2.12 32.66 -3.56
CA ALA A 210 -1.60 31.44 -2.95
C ALA A 210 -2.15 30.18 -3.65
N PHE A 211 -1.30 29.15 -3.75
CA PHE A 211 -1.66 27.81 -4.18
C PHE A 211 -0.72 26.79 -3.52
N THR A 212 -1.09 25.51 -3.55
CA THR A 212 -0.26 24.44 -2.99
C THR A 212 0.21 23.46 -4.04
N VAL A 213 1.39 22.91 -3.84
CA VAL A 213 1.94 21.80 -4.60
C VAL A 213 2.40 20.70 -3.65
N ALA A 214 2.25 19.44 -4.06
CA ALA A 214 2.72 18.29 -3.32
C ALA A 214 3.04 17.15 -4.28
N ASP A 215 3.90 16.26 -3.86
CA ASP A 215 4.33 15.09 -4.62
C ASP A 215 4.72 14.00 -3.61
N VAL A 216 4.55 12.74 -3.99
CA VAL A 216 4.73 11.62 -3.08
C VAL A 216 6.22 11.29 -2.94
N GLU A 217 6.96 11.25 -4.04
CA GLU A 217 8.38 10.90 -4.07
C GLU A 217 9.28 12.13 -3.93
N THR A 218 8.91 13.24 -4.58
CA THR A 218 9.71 14.45 -4.67
C THR A 218 9.38 15.42 -3.54
N PRO A 219 10.35 15.76 -2.66
CA PRO A 219 10.12 16.74 -1.62
C PRO A 219 9.64 18.09 -2.20
N PRO A 220 8.68 18.79 -1.57
CA PRO A 220 8.09 20.01 -2.16
C PRO A 220 9.08 21.15 -2.47
N GLY A 221 10.25 21.17 -1.82
CA GLY A 221 11.33 22.12 -2.11
C GLY A 221 12.12 21.80 -3.39
N SER A 222 12.08 20.56 -3.85
CA SER A 222 12.74 20.09 -5.07
C SER A 222 11.83 20.14 -6.30
N LEU A 223 10.53 20.36 -6.11
CA LEU A 223 9.59 20.59 -7.21
C LEU A 223 9.95 21.85 -7.99
N THR A 224 9.97 21.71 -9.31
CA THR A 224 10.22 22.81 -10.24
C THR A 224 8.89 23.37 -10.73
N LEU A 225 8.80 24.70 -10.84
CA LEU A 225 7.60 25.35 -11.33
C LEU A 225 7.92 26.22 -12.54
N SER A 226 6.98 26.26 -13.47
CA SER A 226 7.00 27.18 -14.60
C SER A 226 5.60 27.76 -14.81
N ALA A 227 5.53 28.88 -15.53
CA ALA A 227 4.26 29.47 -15.91
C ALA A 227 4.32 29.98 -17.35
N ASN A 228 3.17 30.01 -18.01
CA ASN A 228 3.01 30.56 -19.34
C ASN A 228 1.70 31.36 -19.45
N SER A 229 1.66 32.29 -20.41
CA SER A 229 0.47 33.06 -20.77
C SER A 229 0.03 32.74 -22.19
N THR A 230 -1.28 32.68 -22.44
CA THR A 230 -1.84 32.62 -23.80
C THR A 230 -1.72 33.94 -24.55
N ASP A 231 -1.56 35.06 -23.85
CA ASP A 231 -1.33 36.38 -24.43
C ASP A 231 -0.09 37.01 -23.76
N THR A 232 1.05 36.88 -24.43
CA THR A 232 2.34 37.40 -23.95
C THR A 232 2.52 38.89 -24.21
N LEU A 233 1.63 39.53 -24.97
CA LEU A 233 1.60 40.99 -25.12
C LEU A 233 0.90 41.63 -23.92
N LEU A 234 -0.19 41.02 -23.44
CA LEU A 234 -0.91 41.45 -22.24
C LEU A 234 -0.15 41.05 -20.97
N VAL A 235 0.27 39.79 -20.87
CA VAL A 235 1.03 39.25 -19.72
C VAL A 235 2.29 38.57 -20.23
N PRO A 236 3.42 39.30 -20.35
CA PRO A 236 4.72 38.71 -20.65
C PRO A 236 5.09 37.62 -19.65
N THR A 237 5.67 36.51 -20.11
CA THR A 237 5.99 35.36 -19.25
C THR A 237 6.97 35.71 -18.12
N ASN A 238 7.92 36.61 -18.37
CA ASN A 238 8.85 37.14 -17.36
C ASN A 238 8.18 38.02 -16.30
N ASN A 239 6.94 38.45 -16.52
CA ASN A 239 6.14 39.19 -15.54
C ASN A 239 5.25 38.28 -14.68
N ILE A 240 5.35 36.96 -14.85
CA ILE A 240 4.72 35.96 -13.99
C ILE A 240 5.79 35.48 -13.02
N VAL A 241 5.67 35.89 -11.76
CA VAL A 241 6.64 35.55 -10.72
C VAL A 241 6.04 34.49 -9.81
N LEU A 242 6.70 33.33 -9.75
CA LEU A 242 6.38 32.26 -8.82
C LEU A 242 7.29 32.38 -7.59
N ALA A 243 6.70 32.39 -6.41
CA ALA A 243 7.40 32.54 -5.13
C ALA A 243 6.85 31.59 -4.07
N GLY A 244 7.34 31.69 -2.84
CA GLY A 244 7.03 30.78 -1.74
C GLY A 244 8.05 29.64 -1.60
N SER A 245 7.77 28.70 -0.69
CA SER A 245 8.71 27.64 -0.31
C SER A 245 8.00 26.36 0.06
N GLY A 246 8.61 25.22 -0.24
CA GLY A 246 8.02 23.91 0.01
C GLY A 246 6.69 23.78 -0.74
N GLY A 247 5.67 23.25 -0.07
CA GLY A 247 4.35 23.04 -0.67
C GLY A 247 3.51 24.30 -0.81
N ASN A 248 3.85 25.40 -0.12
CA ASN A 248 3.09 26.65 -0.18
C ASN A 248 3.76 27.61 -1.17
N ARG A 249 3.07 27.86 -2.29
CA ARG A 249 3.57 28.67 -3.39
C ARG A 249 2.62 29.84 -3.66
N THR A 250 3.14 30.85 -4.34
CA THR A 250 2.36 32.02 -4.75
C THR A 250 2.69 32.39 -6.18
N VAL A 251 1.71 32.96 -6.89
CA VAL A 251 1.91 33.57 -8.21
C VAL A 251 1.56 35.05 -8.15
N THR A 252 2.45 35.89 -8.67
CA THR A 252 2.24 37.32 -8.88
C THR A 252 2.31 37.60 -10.37
N VAL A 253 1.32 38.32 -10.88
CA VAL A 253 1.23 38.65 -12.32
C VAL A 253 1.28 40.16 -12.48
N THR A 254 2.19 40.65 -13.33
CA THR A 254 2.26 42.07 -13.69
C THR A 254 1.91 42.25 -15.17
N PRO A 255 0.69 42.67 -15.52
CA PRO A 255 0.35 42.98 -16.90
C PRO A 255 1.29 44.03 -17.51
N ALA A 256 1.50 43.96 -18.82
CA ALA A 256 2.25 44.98 -19.55
C ALA A 256 1.57 46.36 -19.41
N ALA A 257 2.40 47.41 -19.41
CA ALA A 257 1.91 48.76 -19.19
C ALA A 257 0.87 49.17 -20.25
N ASN A 258 -0.23 49.77 -19.80
CA ASN A 258 -1.32 50.27 -20.62
C ASN A 258 -1.98 49.21 -21.53
N GLN A 259 -1.89 47.93 -21.14
CA GLN A 259 -2.61 46.85 -21.81
C GLN A 259 -3.85 46.46 -21.00
N SER A 260 -4.91 46.11 -21.72
CA SER A 260 -6.16 45.58 -21.18
C SER A 260 -6.62 44.41 -22.03
N GLY A 261 -7.25 43.43 -21.42
CA GLY A 261 -7.71 42.22 -22.10
C GLY A 261 -7.79 41.04 -21.14
N THR A 262 -7.82 39.83 -21.70
CA THR A 262 -7.88 38.58 -20.92
C THR A 262 -6.77 37.66 -21.37
N ALA A 263 -5.99 37.13 -20.42
CA ALA A 263 -5.01 36.09 -20.64
C ALA A 263 -5.34 34.87 -19.78
N LEU A 264 -5.14 33.66 -20.30
CA LEU A 264 -5.12 32.44 -19.51
C LEU A 264 -3.68 32.18 -19.09
N ILE A 265 -3.47 32.08 -17.78
CA ILE A 265 -2.18 31.76 -17.19
C ILE A 265 -2.21 30.30 -16.77
N THR A 266 -1.24 29.51 -17.22
CA THR A 266 -1.05 28.11 -16.81
C THR A 266 0.21 28.02 -15.97
N VAL A 267 0.08 27.50 -14.75
CA VAL A 267 1.19 27.16 -13.86
C VAL A 267 1.38 25.66 -13.88
N THR A 268 2.59 25.22 -14.19
CA THR A 268 2.98 23.81 -14.25
C THR A 268 3.97 23.51 -13.13
N VAL A 269 3.74 22.42 -12.41
CA VAL A 269 4.68 21.83 -11.46
C VAL A 269 5.21 20.53 -12.05
N GLN A 270 6.52 20.30 -11.92
CA GLN A 270 7.21 19.10 -12.39
C GLN A 270 8.08 18.53 -11.27
N ASP A 271 8.01 17.21 -11.11
CA ASP A 271 8.83 16.43 -10.18
C ASP A 271 10.26 16.21 -10.72
N ALA A 272 11.10 15.49 -9.98
CA ALA A 272 12.48 15.23 -10.40
C ALA A 272 12.61 14.15 -11.49
N ASP A 273 11.62 13.29 -11.62
CA ASP A 273 11.58 12.11 -12.49
C ASP A 273 10.84 12.39 -13.83
N GLY A 274 10.28 13.60 -13.98
CA GLY A 274 9.70 14.14 -15.19
C GLY A 274 8.16 14.21 -15.20
N GLY A 275 7.47 13.69 -14.18
CA GLY A 275 6.03 13.81 -14.03
C GLY A 275 5.59 15.25 -13.79
N SER A 276 4.41 15.62 -14.28
CA SER A 276 3.95 17.01 -14.19
C SER A 276 2.43 17.12 -14.03
N ALA A 277 2.02 18.22 -13.39
CA ALA A 277 0.63 18.65 -13.29
C ALA A 277 0.52 20.16 -13.51
N SER A 278 -0.66 20.63 -13.87
CA SER A 278 -0.88 22.05 -14.16
C SER A 278 -2.23 22.54 -13.65
N SER A 279 -2.26 23.81 -13.24
CA SER A 279 -3.50 24.56 -12.96
C SER A 279 -3.52 25.82 -13.80
N SER A 280 -4.69 26.21 -14.28
CA SER A 280 -4.85 27.40 -15.12
C SER A 280 -5.91 28.34 -14.56
N PHE A 281 -5.66 29.64 -14.66
CA PHE A 281 -6.56 30.69 -14.20
C PHE A 281 -6.58 31.86 -15.17
N LEU A 282 -7.72 32.53 -15.25
CA LEU A 282 -7.89 33.73 -16.06
C LEU A 282 -7.35 34.95 -15.32
N VAL A 283 -6.64 35.78 -16.07
CA VAL A 283 -6.27 37.15 -15.68
C VAL A 283 -7.01 38.11 -16.60
N VAL A 284 -7.91 38.89 -16.02
CA VAL A 284 -8.69 39.92 -16.74
C VAL A 284 -8.21 41.30 -16.32
N VAL A 285 -7.65 42.03 -17.27
CA VAL A 285 -7.10 43.37 -17.06
C VAL A 285 -8.04 44.39 -17.69
N TRP A 286 -8.64 45.24 -16.87
CA TRP A 286 -9.54 46.30 -17.33
C TRP A 286 -8.79 47.60 -17.64
N PRO A 287 -9.25 48.42 -18.60
CA PRO A 287 -8.77 49.78 -18.77
C PRO A 287 -8.89 50.61 -17.47
N PRO A 288 -8.23 51.78 -17.37
CA PRO A 288 -8.41 52.67 -16.24
C PRO A 288 -9.87 53.10 -16.10
N LEU A 289 -10.27 53.49 -14.89
CA LEU A 289 -11.56 54.15 -14.68
C LEU A 289 -11.69 55.37 -15.59
N GLU A 290 -12.73 55.37 -16.42
CA GLU A 290 -12.97 56.43 -17.41
C GLU A 290 -14.39 56.97 -17.23
N ILE A 291 -14.50 58.24 -16.84
CA ILE A 291 -15.77 58.98 -16.90
C ILE A 291 -16.09 59.21 -18.37
N ARG A 292 -17.21 58.62 -18.83
CA ARG A 292 -17.69 58.73 -20.21
C ARG A 292 -18.53 59.97 -20.43
N SER A 293 -19.35 60.34 -19.44
CA SER A 293 -20.17 61.55 -19.53
C SER A 293 -20.55 62.09 -18.15
N ILE A 294 -20.62 63.41 -18.04
CA ILE A 294 -21.25 64.12 -16.93
C ILE A 294 -22.31 65.04 -17.56
N ALA A 295 -23.57 64.86 -17.21
CA ALA A 295 -24.67 65.60 -17.80
C ALA A 295 -25.63 66.11 -16.73
N ARG A 296 -25.95 67.41 -16.78
CA ARG A 296 -27.07 67.98 -16.00
C ARG A 296 -28.37 67.70 -16.73
N GLN A 297 -29.31 67.10 -16.02
CA GLN A 297 -30.65 66.78 -16.51
C GLN A 297 -31.60 67.98 -16.36
N THR A 298 -32.79 67.88 -16.96
CA THR A 298 -33.82 68.94 -16.93
C THR A 298 -34.36 69.22 -15.52
N ASN A 299 -34.19 68.29 -14.58
CA ASN A 299 -34.55 68.41 -13.17
C ASN A 299 -33.36 68.87 -12.29
N ASP A 300 -32.28 69.38 -12.89
CA ASP A 300 -31.04 69.80 -12.22
C ASP A 300 -30.21 68.69 -11.55
N THR A 301 -30.60 67.42 -11.66
CA THR A 301 -29.77 66.28 -11.26
C THR A 301 -28.56 66.14 -12.19
N ILE A 302 -27.38 65.87 -11.64
CA ILE A 302 -26.18 65.58 -12.43
C ILE A 302 -26.01 64.07 -12.53
N VAL A 303 -25.99 63.54 -13.75
CA VAL A 303 -25.78 62.11 -14.03
C VAL A 303 -24.36 61.89 -14.51
N ILE A 304 -23.64 61.00 -13.84
CA ILE A 304 -22.26 60.62 -14.14
C ILE A 304 -22.28 59.18 -14.65
N ARG A 305 -21.74 58.96 -15.84
CA ARG A 305 -21.59 57.63 -16.42
C ARG A 305 -20.12 57.31 -16.61
N PHE A 306 -19.71 56.11 -16.24
CA PHE A 306 -18.33 55.67 -16.36
C PHE A 306 -18.23 54.17 -16.61
N ALA A 307 -17.05 53.72 -17.04
CA ALA A 307 -16.73 52.30 -17.14
C ALA A 307 -15.78 51.87 -16.03
N GLY A 308 -16.04 50.69 -15.47
CA GLY A 308 -15.24 50.07 -14.42
C GLY A 308 -15.29 48.54 -14.51
N ILE A 309 -14.53 47.86 -13.65
CA ILE A 309 -14.62 46.41 -13.47
C ILE A 309 -16.06 46.04 -13.01
N PRO A 310 -16.74 45.10 -13.70
CA PRO A 310 -18.07 44.63 -13.35
C PRO A 310 -18.15 44.08 -11.92
N GLY A 311 -19.27 44.30 -11.24
CA GLY A 311 -19.52 43.81 -9.88
C GLY A 311 -18.71 44.48 -8.77
N ARG A 312 -17.86 45.48 -9.08
CA ARG A 312 -17.18 46.31 -8.07
C ARG A 312 -18.05 47.51 -7.69
N ALA A 313 -17.98 47.91 -6.42
CA ALA A 313 -18.52 49.18 -5.96
C ALA A 313 -17.53 50.31 -6.28
N TYR A 314 -18.04 51.46 -6.68
CA TYR A 314 -17.25 52.67 -6.91
C TYR A 314 -17.87 53.83 -6.18
N GLU A 315 -17.08 54.52 -5.37
CA GLU A 315 -17.54 55.72 -4.67
C GLU A 315 -17.38 56.94 -5.58
N VAL A 316 -18.39 57.80 -5.55
CA VAL A 316 -18.39 59.07 -6.28
C VAL A 316 -18.27 60.18 -5.26
N GLU A 317 -17.22 60.98 -5.40
CA GLU A 317 -17.04 62.18 -4.58
C GLU A 317 -17.11 63.43 -5.42
N ALA A 318 -17.51 64.52 -4.78
CA ALA A 318 -17.59 65.82 -5.42
C ALA A 318 -16.90 66.93 -4.61
N SER A 319 -16.40 67.93 -5.32
CA SER A 319 -15.71 69.09 -4.75
C SER A 319 -16.12 70.37 -5.49
N PRO A 320 -16.31 71.50 -4.80
CA PRO A 320 -16.54 72.78 -5.47
C PRO A 320 -15.25 73.41 -6.02
N ASP A 321 -14.08 73.05 -5.47
CA ASP A 321 -12.82 73.80 -5.65
C ASP A 321 -11.55 72.93 -5.67
N PHE A 322 -11.70 71.61 -5.69
CA PHE A 322 -10.63 70.60 -5.54
C PHE A 322 -9.94 70.53 -4.17
N SER A 323 -10.30 71.39 -3.21
CA SER A 323 -9.64 71.44 -1.89
C SER A 323 -10.32 70.52 -0.88
N ALA A 324 -11.65 70.45 -0.89
CA ALA A 324 -12.46 69.59 -0.03
C ALA A 324 -13.35 68.66 -0.87
N TRP A 325 -13.34 67.37 -0.54
CA TRP A 325 -14.13 66.34 -1.23
C TRP A 325 -15.21 65.80 -0.30
N THR A 326 -16.43 65.70 -0.83
CA THR A 326 -17.58 65.10 -0.14
C THR A 326 -17.96 63.83 -0.87
N ASN A 327 -18.01 62.72 -0.14
CA ASN A 327 -18.56 61.46 -0.64
C ASN A 327 -20.07 61.59 -0.86
N LEU A 328 -20.51 61.32 -2.09
CA LEU A 328 -21.91 61.40 -2.50
C LEU A 328 -22.62 60.04 -2.44
N GLY A 329 -21.88 58.94 -2.53
CA GLY A 329 -22.40 57.58 -2.47
C GLY A 329 -21.71 56.62 -3.45
N ILE A 330 -22.34 55.46 -3.62
CA ILE A 330 -21.85 54.36 -4.47
C ILE A 330 -22.62 54.37 -5.80
N ALA A 331 -21.90 54.26 -6.91
CA ALA A 331 -22.49 54.14 -8.25
C ALA A 331 -23.23 52.81 -8.46
N THR A 332 -24.27 52.83 -9.28
CA THR A 332 -25.07 51.65 -9.62
C THR A 332 -24.59 51.06 -10.94
N GLU A 333 -24.44 49.74 -11.01
CA GLU A 333 -24.13 49.04 -12.26
C GLU A 333 -25.42 48.83 -13.07
N GLY A 334 -25.47 49.37 -14.29
CA GLY A 334 -26.62 49.22 -15.21
C GLY A 334 -26.46 48.08 -16.22
N GLY A 335 -25.22 47.60 -16.40
CA GLY A 335 -24.84 46.48 -17.26
C GLY A 335 -23.35 46.17 -17.05
N PRO A 336 -22.80 45.06 -17.56
CA PRO A 336 -21.44 44.62 -17.26
C PRO A 336 -20.40 45.73 -17.50
N GLY A 337 -19.84 46.26 -16.41
CA GLY A 337 -18.80 47.28 -16.42
C GLY A 337 -19.29 48.69 -16.78
N GLN A 338 -20.60 48.92 -16.80
CA GLN A 338 -21.23 50.23 -17.04
C GLN A 338 -21.89 50.73 -15.77
N PHE A 339 -21.43 51.88 -15.28
CA PHE A 339 -21.87 52.46 -14.03
C PHE A 339 -22.50 53.83 -14.24
N GLU A 340 -23.52 54.12 -13.43
CA GLU A 340 -24.20 55.40 -13.38
C GLU A 340 -24.34 55.88 -11.91
N PHE A 341 -24.21 57.19 -11.69
CA PHE A 341 -24.48 57.83 -10.43
C PHE A 341 -25.27 59.13 -10.64
N GLU A 342 -26.30 59.33 -9.82
CA GLU A 342 -27.13 60.53 -9.84
C GLU A 342 -26.82 61.43 -8.62
N ASP A 343 -26.28 62.63 -8.87
CA ASP A 343 -26.06 63.67 -7.86
C ASP A 343 -27.24 64.65 -7.85
N THR A 344 -28.08 64.53 -6.83
CA THR A 344 -29.22 65.44 -6.57
C THR A 344 -28.83 66.65 -5.70
N GLY A 345 -27.61 66.68 -5.16
CA GLY A 345 -27.09 67.77 -4.32
C GLY A 345 -26.39 68.89 -5.10
N GLY A 346 -26.26 68.75 -6.42
CA GLY A 346 -25.64 69.74 -7.32
C GLY A 346 -26.57 70.91 -7.73
N VAL A 347 -27.83 70.91 -7.31
CA VAL A 347 -28.84 71.89 -7.72
C VAL A 347 -28.40 73.31 -7.35
N GLY A 348 -28.35 74.21 -8.35
CA GLY A 348 -28.01 75.63 -8.15
C GLY A 348 -26.52 75.96 -8.07
N LEU A 349 -25.61 74.97 -8.13
CA LEU A 349 -24.17 75.24 -8.18
C LEU A 349 -23.72 75.65 -9.60
N ALA A 350 -22.76 76.60 -9.67
CA ALA A 350 -22.20 77.08 -10.93
C ALA A 350 -21.23 76.06 -11.58
N ALA A 351 -20.48 75.32 -10.75
CA ALA A 351 -19.60 74.24 -11.17
C ALA A 351 -19.37 73.25 -10.01
N ARG A 352 -19.11 71.98 -10.34
CA ARG A 352 -18.73 70.92 -9.40
C ARG A 352 -17.77 69.95 -10.08
N PHE A 353 -16.75 69.54 -9.35
CA PHE A 353 -15.76 68.56 -9.80
C PHE A 353 -16.09 67.20 -9.21
N TYR A 354 -15.85 66.14 -9.97
CA TYR A 354 -16.14 64.76 -9.56
C TYR A 354 -14.89 63.90 -9.67
N ARG A 355 -14.74 62.95 -8.75
CA ARG A 355 -13.76 61.87 -8.87
C ARG A 355 -14.40 60.54 -8.51
N LEU A 356 -13.87 59.49 -9.12
CA LEU A 356 -14.26 58.12 -8.86
C LEU A 356 -13.17 57.48 -8.00
N LEU A 357 -13.58 56.84 -6.92
CA LEU A 357 -12.68 56.02 -6.11
C LEU A 357 -13.03 54.55 -6.35
N ALA A 358 -12.03 53.80 -6.83
CA ALA A 358 -12.05 52.35 -6.72
C ALA A 358 -11.67 51.98 -5.27
N PRO A 359 -12.40 51.07 -4.61
CA PRO A 359 -12.01 50.54 -3.31
C PRO A 359 -10.70 49.75 -3.37
#